data_AF-A0A7S0N3L7-F1
#
_entry.id   AF-A0A7S0N3L7-F1
#
_cell.length_a   1.000
_cell.length_b   1.000
_cell.length_c   1.000
_cell.angle_alpha   90.00
_cell.angle_beta   90.00
_cell.angle_gamma   90.00
#
_symmetry.space_group_name_H-M   'P 1'
#
loop_
_entity.id
_entity.type
_entity.pdbx_description
1 polymer ?
#
loop_
_entity_poly.entity_id
_entity_poly.type
_entity_poly.pdbx_seq_one_letter_code
_entity_poly.pdbx_strand_id
1 'polypeptide(L)'
;GSLLGAAEVDKAAKGVRRASLPKGSSVKEVDLDQALALLTLPRRLGAHPDDGGDIELCAGPFGHYIRHDGVNASVPKKVALEELEDMGVCVELLRKKLERLATRAAR
;
A
#
# COMPACT_ATOMS: atom_id res chain seq x y z
N GLY A 1 -6.16 33.42 -0.24
CA GLY A 1 -5.59 33.11 1.09
C GLY A 1 -6.18 31.81 1.59
N SER A 2 -5.40 31.07 2.38
CA SER A 2 -5.69 29.77 3.00
C SER A 2 -5.53 28.57 2.06
N LEU A 3 -4.38 27.88 2.02
CA LEU A 3 -3.77 27.00 3.06
C LEU A 3 -4.62 25.76 3.37
N LEU A 4 -4.37 24.69 2.63
CA LEU A 4 -4.34 23.30 3.10
C LEU A 4 -3.16 22.68 2.36
N GLY A 5 -1.99 22.51 2.96
CA GLY A 5 -1.78 21.88 4.26
C GLY A 5 -1.10 20.56 3.95
N ALA A 6 0.23 20.62 3.85
CA ALA A 6 1.10 19.52 3.51
C ALA A 6 0.81 18.30 4.38
N ALA A 7 0.52 17.15 3.75
CA ALA A 7 0.66 15.87 4.42
C ALA A 7 2.15 15.56 4.49
N GLU A 8 2.69 15.90 5.65
CA GLU A 8 4.05 15.74 6.12
C GLU A 8 4.54 14.30 5.90
N VAL A 9 5.44 14.12 4.93
CA VAL A 9 6.14 12.86 4.67
C VAL A 9 7.34 12.79 5.61
N ASP A 10 7.09 12.73 6.91
CA ASP A 10 8.16 12.62 7.91
C ASP A 10 8.35 11.18 8.37
N LYS A 11 9.13 10.45 7.56
CA LYS A 11 10.31 9.72 8.08
C LYS A 11 11.37 9.50 7.00
N ALA A 12 11.69 10.52 6.22
CA ALA A 12 12.90 10.54 5.38
C ALA A 12 14.08 11.18 6.14
N ALA A 13 14.43 10.65 7.31
CA ALA A 13 15.61 11.09 8.03
C ALA A 13 16.87 10.43 7.41
N LYS A 14 17.55 11.18 6.53
CA LYS A 14 19.01 11.14 6.27
C LYS A 14 19.64 9.73 6.21
N GLY A 15 19.29 8.97 5.17
CA GLY A 15 19.87 7.66 4.89
C GLY A 15 19.45 7.17 3.51
N VAL A 16 20.25 6.28 2.92
CA VAL A 16 19.95 5.65 1.62
C VAL A 16 18.53 5.06 1.65
N ARG A 17 17.68 5.48 0.71
CA ARG A 17 16.34 4.89 0.52
C ARG A 17 16.51 3.42 0.16
N ARG A 18 15.85 2.54 0.91
CA ARG A 18 15.93 1.09 0.74
C ARG A 18 14.53 0.54 0.61
N ALA A 19 14.34 -0.36 -0.35
CA ALA A 19 13.13 -1.14 -0.51
C ALA A 19 13.49 -2.62 -0.55
N SER A 20 12.62 -3.47 -0.01
CA SER A 20 12.80 -4.92 -0.08
C SER A 20 12.30 -5.46 -1.41
N LEU A 21 13.06 -6.39 -2.00
CA LEU A 21 12.57 -7.14 -3.14
C LEU A 21 11.47 -8.12 -2.70
N PRO A 22 10.42 -8.32 -3.50
CA PRO A 22 9.44 -9.37 -3.28
C PRO A 22 10.11 -10.76 -3.25
N LYS A 23 9.50 -11.68 -2.51
CA LYS A 23 9.99 -13.05 -2.39
C LYS A 23 9.86 -13.76 -3.74
N GLY A 24 10.97 -14.30 -4.22
CA GLY A 24 11.04 -14.99 -5.52
C GLY A 24 11.48 -14.10 -6.68
N SER A 25 11.66 -12.79 -6.46
CA SER A 25 12.29 -11.91 -7.45
C SER A 25 13.79 -12.22 -7.58
N SER A 26 14.29 -12.35 -8.81
CA SER A 26 15.72 -12.43 -9.07
C SER A 26 16.32 -11.03 -9.17
N VAL A 27 17.45 -10.78 -8.48
CA VAL A 27 18.16 -9.48 -8.55
C VAL A 27 18.54 -9.11 -9.99
N LYS A 28 18.69 -10.11 -10.87
CA LYS A 28 19.03 -9.91 -12.29
C LYS A 28 17.83 -9.54 -13.16
N GLU A 29 16.61 -9.82 -12.69
CA GLU A 29 15.37 -9.62 -13.44
C GLU A 29 14.67 -8.31 -13.07
N VAL A 30 15.10 -7.66 -11.98
CA VAL A 30 14.56 -6.37 -11.56
C VAL A 30 15.03 -5.31 -12.55
N ASP A 31 14.09 -4.73 -13.29
CA ASP A 31 14.34 -3.60 -14.18
C ASP A 31 14.37 -2.26 -13.41
N LEU A 32 14.76 -1.20 -14.12
CA LEU A 32 14.85 0.14 -13.53
C LEU A 32 13.49 0.66 -13.05
N ASP A 33 12.43 0.38 -13.81
CA ASP A 33 11.09 0.89 -13.53
C ASP A 33 10.51 0.25 -12.25
N GLN A 34 10.68 -1.06 -12.10
CA GLN A 34 10.36 -1.81 -10.90
C GLN A 34 11.17 -1.33 -9.70
N ALA A 35 12.48 -1.07 -9.88
CA ALA A 35 13.33 -0.57 -8.81
C ALA A 35 12.89 0.83 -8.33
N LEU A 36 12.58 1.73 -9.26
CA LEU A 36 12.08 3.06 -8.96
C LEU A 36 10.72 2.98 -8.26
N ALA A 37 9.80 2.16 -8.77
CA ALA A 37 8.49 1.95 -8.15
C ALA A 37 8.63 1.49 -6.68
N LEU A 38 9.49 0.51 -6.40
CA LEU A 38 9.72 0.02 -5.03
C LEU A 38 10.28 1.11 -4.11
N LEU A 39 11.13 2.00 -4.61
CA LEU A 39 11.72 3.11 -3.84
C LEU A 39 10.75 4.27 -3.58
N THR A 40 9.63 4.34 -4.29
CA THR A 40 8.56 5.33 -4.02
C THR A 40 7.61 4.90 -2.90
N LEU A 41 7.67 3.64 -2.46
CA LEU A 41 6.80 3.11 -1.42
C LEU A 41 7.37 3.41 -0.02
N PRO A 42 6.50 3.61 0.98
CA PRO A 42 5.04 3.64 0.91
C PRO A 42 4.48 4.91 0.24
N ARG A 43 3.43 4.78 -0.58
CA ARG A 43 2.73 5.92 -1.20
C ARG A 43 1.30 6.05 -0.64
N ARG A 44 0.85 7.27 -0.37
CA ARG A 44 -0.54 7.56 0.03
C ARG A 44 -1.45 7.49 -1.20
N LEU A 45 -2.53 6.73 -1.12
CA LEU A 45 -3.56 6.62 -2.17
C LEU A 45 -4.69 7.63 -1.97
N GLY A 46 -5.09 7.85 -0.71
CA GLY A 46 -6.18 8.78 -0.37
C GLY A 46 -6.73 8.54 1.02
N ALA A 47 -7.77 9.29 1.38
CA ALA A 47 -8.52 9.10 2.61
C ALA A 47 -9.69 8.14 2.35
N HIS A 48 -9.87 7.18 3.25
CA HIS A 48 -10.97 6.23 3.20
C HIS A 48 -12.32 6.97 3.32
N PRO A 49 -13.35 6.62 2.51
CA PRO A 49 -14.57 7.41 2.40
C PRO A 49 -15.45 7.42 3.66
N ASP A 50 -15.36 6.38 4.50
CA ASP A 50 -16.25 6.25 5.67
C ASP A 50 -15.71 6.91 6.95
N ASP A 51 -14.39 6.85 7.18
CA ASP A 51 -13.75 7.30 8.43
C ASP A 51 -12.70 8.41 8.20
N GLY A 52 -12.38 8.73 6.94
CA GLY A 52 -11.37 9.70 6.57
C GLY A 52 -9.92 9.25 6.83
N GLY A 53 -9.70 8.01 7.27
CA GLY A 53 -8.38 7.50 7.61
C GLY A 53 -7.52 7.26 6.36
N ASP A 54 -6.21 7.44 6.47
CA ASP A 54 -5.32 7.28 5.32
C ASP A 54 -5.22 5.83 4.83
N ILE A 55 -5.28 5.68 3.51
CA ILE A 55 -4.97 4.43 2.81
C ILE A 55 -3.61 4.60 2.13
N GLU A 56 -2.70 3.69 2.41
CA GLU A 56 -1.36 3.66 1.86
C GLU A 56 -1.11 2.38 1.08
N LEU A 57 -0.43 2.48 -0.07
CA LEU A 57 0.13 1.35 -0.78
C LEU A 57 1.55 1.09 -0.29
N CYS A 58 1.82 -0.16 0.07
CA CYS A 58 3.10 -0.62 0.58
C CYS A 58 3.59 -1.84 -0.21
N ALA A 59 4.90 -2.05 -0.25
CA ALA A 59 5.51 -3.29 -0.74
C ALA A 59 5.95 -4.15 0.43
N GLY A 60 5.72 -5.46 0.31
CA GLY A 60 6.18 -6.46 1.26
C GLY A 60 6.73 -7.71 0.57
N PRO A 61 7.19 -8.70 1.34
CA PRO A 61 7.78 -9.93 0.79
C PRO A 61 6.79 -10.74 -0.05
N PHE A 62 5.49 -10.59 0.15
CA PHE A 62 4.45 -11.32 -0.60
C PHE A 62 3.85 -10.51 -1.76
N GLY A 63 4.40 -9.33 -2.05
CA GLY A 63 3.87 -8.38 -3.02
C GLY A 63 3.25 -7.15 -2.36
N HIS A 64 2.52 -6.38 -3.17
CA HIS A 64 1.90 -5.14 -2.75
C HIS A 64 0.72 -5.40 -1.80
N TYR A 65 0.53 -4.48 -0.86
CA TYR A 65 -0.58 -4.49 0.06
C TYR A 65 -1.01 -3.05 0.37
N ILE A 66 -2.29 -2.86 0.63
CA ILE A 66 -2.82 -1.61 1.17
C ILE A 66 -2.89 -1.69 2.69
N ARG A 67 -2.56 -0.57 3.33
CA ARG A 67 -2.62 -0.39 4.78
C ARG A 67 -3.61 0.71 5.10
N HIS A 68 -4.49 0.44 6.05
CA HIS A 68 -5.45 1.39 6.58
C HIS A 68 -5.84 0.98 8.00
N ASP A 69 -5.78 1.91 8.96
CA ASP A 69 -6.12 1.72 10.38
C ASP A 69 -5.62 0.39 10.99
N GLY A 70 -4.33 0.07 10.78
CA GLY A 70 -3.71 -1.17 11.27
C GLY A 70 -4.09 -2.44 10.50
N VAL A 71 -5.02 -2.37 9.56
CA VAL A 71 -5.42 -3.47 8.67
C VAL A 71 -4.52 -3.49 7.43
N ASN A 72 -3.92 -4.65 7.16
CA ASN A 72 -3.13 -4.89 5.96
C ASN A 72 -3.88 -5.82 5.01
N ALA A 73 -4.37 -5.31 3.88
CA ALA A 73 -5.02 -6.08 2.83
C ALA A 73 -4.08 -6.30 1.64
N SER A 74 -3.84 -7.56 1.28
CA SER A 74 -2.96 -7.92 0.17
C SER A 74 -3.61 -7.59 -1.17
N VAL A 75 -2.85 -7.00 -2.10
CA VAL A 75 -3.29 -6.75 -3.47
C VAL A 75 -3.10 -8.03 -4.30
N PRO A 76 -4.17 -8.60 -4.89
CA PRO A 76 -4.04 -9.77 -5.74
C PRO A 76 -3.23 -9.45 -7.01
N LYS A 77 -2.47 -10.42 -7.53
CA LYS A 77 -1.68 -10.26 -8.78
C LYS A 77 -2.50 -9.86 -10.01
N LYS A 78 -3.81 -10.10 -9.97
CA LYS A 78 -4.76 -9.76 -11.05
C LYS A 78 -5.26 -8.32 -11.02
N VAL A 79 -4.98 -7.60 -9.94
CA VAL A 79 -5.34 -6.19 -9.77
C VAL A 79 -4.09 -5.38 -10.08
N ALA A 80 -4.16 -4.52 -11.08
CA ALA A 80 -3.08 -3.62 -11.44
C ALA A 80 -2.93 -2.52 -10.38
N LEU A 81 -1.74 -1.91 -10.28
CA LEU A 81 -1.49 -0.90 -9.23
C LEU A 81 -2.23 0.41 -9.50
N GLU A 82 -2.57 0.66 -10.76
CA GLU A 82 -3.34 1.79 -11.25
C GLU A 82 -4.81 1.67 -10.81
N GLU A 83 -5.34 0.45 -10.73
CA GLU A 83 -6.71 0.22 -10.22
C GLU A 83 -6.85 0.64 -8.75
N LEU A 84 -5.74 0.71 -8.00
CA LEU A 84 -5.74 1.16 -6.60
C LEU A 84 -5.87 2.68 -6.46
N GLU A 85 -5.84 3.44 -7.56
CA GLU A 85 -6.22 4.86 -7.54
C GLU A 85 -7.73 5.04 -7.34
N ASP A 86 -8.53 4.03 -7.67
CA ASP A 86 -9.94 3.98 -7.32
C ASP A 86 -10.11 3.55 -5.86
N MET A 87 -10.63 4.48 -5.04
CA MET A 87 -10.93 4.24 -3.64
C MET A 87 -11.95 3.11 -3.43
N GLY A 88 -12.88 2.90 -4.37
CA GLY A 88 -13.83 1.79 -4.32
C GLY A 88 -13.12 0.43 -4.32
N VAL A 89 -12.07 0.28 -5.13
CA VAL A 89 -11.25 -0.95 -5.17
C VAL A 89 -10.52 -1.14 -3.84
N CYS A 90 -9.96 -0.08 -3.28
CA CYS A 90 -9.27 -0.13 -1.99
C CYS A 90 -10.19 -0.57 -0.85
N VAL A 91 -11.38 0.04 -0.76
CA VAL A 91 -12.40 -0.29 0.24
C VAL A 91 -12.83 -1.75 0.13
N GLU A 92 -13.06 -2.24 -1.10
CA GLU A 92 -13.43 -3.64 -1.34
C GLU A 92 -12.35 -4.64 -0.88
N LEU A 93 -11.08 -4.31 -1.10
CA LEU A 93 -9.95 -5.14 -0.63
C LEU A 93 -9.86 -5.16 0.91
N LEU A 94 -10.06 -4.00 1.56
CA LEU A 94 -10.08 -3.90 3.02
C LEU A 94 -11.26 -4.65 3.63
N ARG A 95 -12.47 -4.51 3.05
CA ARG A 95 -13.68 -5.23 3.47
C ARG A 95 -13.45 -6.74 3.45
N LYS A 96 -13.00 -7.29 2.31
CA LYS A 96 -12.69 -8.73 2.18
C LYS A 96 -11.66 -9.20 3.20
N LYS A 97 -10.67 -8.35 3.50
CA LYS A 97 -9.66 -8.66 4.52
C LYS A 97 -10.29 -8.73 5.91
N LEU A 98 -11.12 -7.76 6.29
CA LEU A 98 -11.81 -7.72 7.58
C LEU A 98 -12.76 -8.91 7.75
N GLU A 99 -13.57 -9.23 6.73
CA GLU A 99 -14.45 -10.41 6.74
C GLU A 99 -13.68 -11.71 6.98
N ARG A 100 -12.52 -11.84 6.33
CA ARG A 100 -11.64 -13.01 6.54
C ARG A 100 -11.08 -13.07 7.95
N LEU A 101 -10.78 -11.93 8.58
CA LEU A 101 -10.31 -11.88 9.96
C LEU A 101 -11.45 -12.23 10.94
N ALA A 102 -12.63 -11.67 10.74
CA ALA A 102 -13.82 -11.98 11.54
C ALA A 102 -14.18 -13.48 11.46
N THR A 103 -14.16 -14.06 10.25
CA THR A 103 -14.42 -15.50 10.04
C THR A 103 -13.40 -16.39 10.76
N ARG A 104 -12.15 -15.92 10.89
CA ARG A 104 -11.10 -16.65 11.63
C ARG A 104 -11.25 -16.51 13.14
N ALA A 105 -11.75 -15.39 13.63
CA ALA A 105 -11.98 -15.15 15.05
C ALA A 105 -13.22 -15.88 15.59
N ALA A 106 -14.20 -16.15 14.73
CA ALA A 106 -15.42 -16.91 15.08
C ALA A 106 -15.25 -18.44 15.03
N ARG A 107 -14.06 -18.93 14.67
CA ARG A 107 -13.70 -20.36 14.66
C ARG A 107 -12.84 -20.69 15.87
#